data_AF-A0A254SQV5-F1
#
_entry.id   AF-A0A254SQV5-F1
#
_cell.length_a   1.000
_cell.length_b   1.000
_cell.length_c   1.000
_cell.angle_alpha   90.00
_cell.angle_beta   90.00
_cell.angle_gamma   90.00
#
_symmetry.space_group_name_H-M   'P 1'
#
loop_
_entity.id
_entity.type
_entity.pdbx_description
1 polymer ?
#
loop_
_entity_poly.entity_id
_entity_poly.type
_entity_poly.pdbx_seq_one_letter_code
_entity_poly.pdbx_strand_id
1 'polypeptide(L)'
;MAQTTFSIRMDSDLKKDFDKLCEDFGMSMSTAINVFARAVVRERRIPFDVASADAPAYAADRRVFYNANPVASRMLRTMQQLSADAEKAGSAGMTLDEINAEIAAARSGK
;
A
#
# COMPACT_ATOMS: atom_id res chain seq x y z
N MET A 1 25.87 -25.25 14.10
CA MET A 1 25.47 -24.38 12.98
C MET A 1 26.43 -23.20 12.95
N ALA A 2 26.80 -22.68 11.78
CA ALA A 2 27.67 -21.49 11.69
C ALA A 2 26.99 -20.30 12.39
N GLN A 3 27.70 -19.65 13.30
CA GLN A 3 27.25 -18.42 13.94
C GLN A 3 27.92 -17.25 13.23
N THR A 4 27.14 -16.24 12.87
CA THR A 4 27.63 -15.00 12.26
C THR A 4 27.33 -13.86 13.20
N THR A 5 28.33 -13.03 13.48
CA THR A 5 28.19 -11.86 14.34
C THR A 5 27.48 -10.73 13.58
N PHE A 6 26.46 -10.15 14.18
CA PHE A 6 25.72 -9.00 13.67
C PHE A 6 25.81 -7.88 14.70
N SER A 7 26.31 -6.71 14.29
CA SER A 7 26.46 -5.54 15.16
C SER A 7 25.57 -4.42 14.66
N ILE A 8 24.79 -3.82 15.56
CA ILE A 8 23.85 -2.74 15.28
C ILE A 8 24.20 -1.56 16.15
N ARG A 9 24.28 -0.37 15.56
CA ARG A 9 24.31 0.88 16.33
C ARG A 9 22.89 1.34 16.60
N MET A 10 22.60 1.61 17.86
CA MET A 10 21.29 2.03 18.35
C MET A 10 21.48 3.17 19.34
N ASP A 11 20.49 4.05 19.42
CA ASP A 11 20.42 5.05 20.48
C ASP A 11 20.35 4.37 21.86
N SER A 12 20.96 4.98 22.87
CA SER A 12 21.05 4.39 24.22
C SER A 12 19.70 4.26 24.90
N ASP A 13 18.82 5.24 24.72
CA ASP A 13 17.50 5.24 25.35
C ASP A 13 16.60 4.22 24.63
N LEU A 14 16.66 4.18 23.30
CA LEU A 14 15.95 3.15 22.52
C LEU A 14 16.39 1.73 22.90
N LYS A 15 17.69 1.49 23.09
CA LYS A 15 18.19 0.18 23.52
C LYS A 15 17.63 -0.20 24.88
N LYS A 16 17.59 0.74 25.83
CA LYS A 16 17.10 0.51 27.19
C LYS A 16 15.61 0.16 27.20
N ASP A 17 14.81 0.86 26.41
CA ASP A 17 13.38 0.59 26.32
C ASP A 17 13.10 -0.74 25.61
N PHE A 18 13.87 -1.05 24.56
CA PHE A 18 13.74 -2.33 23.88
C PHE A 18 14.16 -3.52 24.76
N ASP A 19 15.19 -3.37 25.61
CA ASP A 19 15.61 -4.42 26.55
C ASP A 19 14.49 -4.75 27.55
N LYS A 20 13.90 -3.74 28.18
CA LYS A 20 12.79 -3.92 29.14
C LYS A 20 11.62 -4.64 28.48
N LEU A 21 11.26 -4.24 27.26
CA LEU A 21 10.18 -4.89 26.52
C LEU A 21 10.51 -6.36 26.21
N CYS A 22 11.75 -6.67 25.86
CA CYS A 22 12.18 -8.04 25.62
C CYS A 22 12.10 -8.88 26.91
N GLU A 23 12.49 -8.31 28.05
CA GLU A 23 12.36 -8.93 29.38
C GLU A 23 10.90 -9.21 29.75
N ASP A 24 9.99 -8.26 29.50
CA ASP A 24 8.55 -8.44 29.71
C ASP A 24 7.98 -9.59 28.85
N PHE A 25 8.54 -9.80 27.65
CA PHE A 25 8.19 -10.92 26.77
C PHE A 25 8.92 -12.22 27.10
N GLY A 26 9.81 -12.22 28.09
CA GLY A 26 10.59 -13.39 28.50
C GLY A 26 11.64 -13.82 27.48
N MET A 27 12.19 -12.88 26.68
CA MET A 27 13.20 -13.17 25.67
C MET A 27 14.35 -12.16 25.68
N SER A 28 15.49 -12.55 25.10
CA SER A 28 16.62 -11.63 24.94
C SER A 28 16.45 -10.72 23.71
N MET A 29 17.10 -9.56 23.73
CA MET A 29 17.20 -8.66 22.57
C MET A 29 17.68 -9.40 21.30
N SER A 30 18.68 -10.28 21.45
CA SER A 30 19.21 -11.11 20.35
C SER A 30 18.16 -12.07 19.80
N THR A 31 17.32 -12.64 20.66
CA THR A 31 16.20 -13.50 20.24
C THR A 31 15.17 -12.69 19.45
N ALA A 32 14.80 -11.51 19.94
CA ALA A 32 13.83 -10.63 19.27
C ALA A 32 14.30 -10.23 17.86
N ILE A 33 15.58 -9.84 17.70
CA ILE A 33 16.16 -9.52 16.38
C ILE A 33 16.15 -10.73 15.43
N ASN A 34 16.44 -11.93 15.94
CA ASN A 34 16.37 -13.15 15.14
C ASN A 34 14.94 -13.49 14.71
N VAL A 35 13.95 -13.30 15.58
CA VAL A 35 12.53 -13.47 15.27
C VAL A 35 12.11 -12.48 14.18
N PHE A 36 12.50 -11.21 14.33
CA PHE A 36 12.26 -10.18 13.31
C PHE A 36 12.84 -10.56 11.95
N ALA A 37 14.11 -10.96 11.90
CA ALA A 37 14.77 -11.36 10.66
C ALA A 37 14.05 -12.55 9.98
N ARG A 38 13.61 -13.53 10.78
CA ARG A 38 12.82 -14.67 10.26
C ARG A 38 11.47 -14.24 9.70
N ALA A 39 10.78 -13.32 10.37
CA ALA A 39 9.51 -12.79 9.90
C ALA A 39 9.69 -12.04 8.56
N VAL A 40 10.73 -11.22 8.44
CA VAL A 40 11.06 -10.51 7.19
C VAL A 40 11.33 -11.49 6.04
N VAL A 41 12.14 -12.52 6.28
CA VAL A 41 12.44 -13.54 5.26
C VAL A 41 11.20 -14.33 4.87
N ARG A 42 10.35 -14.69 5.83
CA ARG A 42 9.12 -15.45 5.61
C ARG A 42 8.10 -14.66 4.79
N GLU A 43 7.93 -13.38 5.09
CA GLU A 43 6.91 -12.53 4.45
C GLU A 43 7.45 -11.74 3.25
N ARG A 44 8.76 -11.77 3.00
CA ARG A 44 9.46 -10.96 1.98
C ARG A 44 9.14 -9.46 2.07
N ARG A 45 8.88 -8.98 3.30
CA ARG A 45 8.53 -7.59 3.62
C ARG A 45 8.84 -7.28 5.08
N ILE A 46 8.81 -6.00 5.46
CA ILE A 46 8.90 -5.61 6.86
C ILE A 46 7.59 -6.00 7.58
N PRO A 47 7.63 -6.81 8.67
CA PRO A 47 6.46 -7.32 9.39
C PRO A 47 5.79 -6.29 10.31
N PHE A 48 5.99 -5.00 10.05
CA PHE A 48 5.32 -3.91 10.72
C PHE A 48 5.04 -2.78 9.72
N ASP A 49 4.09 -1.93 10.05
CA ASP A 49 3.72 -0.79 9.21
C ASP A 49 4.81 0.28 9.30
N VAL A 50 5.42 0.64 8.17
CA VAL A 50 6.41 1.72 8.11
C VAL A 50 5.69 2.98 7.67
N ALA A 51 4.93 3.58 8.59
CA ALA A 51 4.28 4.86 8.36
C ALA A 51 5.15 5.99 8.90
N SER A 52 5.38 7.03 8.09
CA SER A 52 5.76 8.33 8.63
C SER A 52 4.52 8.96 9.27
N ALA A 53 4.68 9.67 10.40
CA ALA A 53 3.58 10.42 11.02
C ALA A 53 2.94 11.44 10.05
N ASP A 54 3.68 11.87 9.03
CA ASP A 54 3.23 12.79 7.98
C ASP A 54 2.65 12.10 6.72
N ALA A 55 2.45 10.78 6.75
CA ALA A 55 1.91 10.06 5.61
C ALA A 55 0.42 10.44 5.40
N PRO A 56 0.02 10.93 4.22
CA PRO A 56 -1.36 11.30 3.96
C PRO A 56 -2.30 10.08 4.05
N ALA A 57 -3.52 10.31 4.55
CA ALA A 57 -4.50 9.27 4.91
C ALA A 57 -4.86 8.26 3.80
N TYR A 58 -4.55 8.54 2.53
CA TYR A 58 -4.71 7.57 1.44
C TYR A 58 -3.66 6.44 1.45
N ALA A 59 -2.59 6.58 2.25
CA ALA A 59 -1.61 5.52 2.51
C ALA A 59 -2.04 4.55 3.63
N ALA A 60 -3.17 4.81 4.30
CA ALA A 60 -3.68 3.97 5.39
C ALA A 60 -4.27 2.63 4.91
N ASP A 61 -4.55 2.48 3.61
CA ASP A 61 -4.84 1.16 3.05
C ASP A 61 -3.52 0.40 2.86
N ARG A 62 -3.27 -0.51 3.81
CA ARG A 62 -2.12 -1.41 3.93
C ARG A 62 -1.85 -2.28 2.67
N ARG A 63 -2.77 -2.32 1.70
CA ARG A 63 -2.56 -2.96 0.39
C ARG A 63 -1.82 -2.08 -0.62
N VAL A 64 -1.64 -0.79 -0.35
CA VAL A 64 -1.15 0.19 -1.33
C VAL A 64 0.38 0.31 -1.34
N PHE A 65 1.09 -0.15 -0.30
CA PHE A 65 2.55 0.00 -0.24
C PHE A 65 3.32 -0.77 -1.34
N TYR A 66 2.80 -1.88 -1.86
CA TYR A 66 3.36 -2.55 -3.06
C TYR A 66 2.73 -2.06 -4.38
N ASN A 67 1.69 -1.23 -4.31
CA ASN A 67 0.96 -0.72 -5.47
C ASN A 67 1.31 0.74 -5.78
N ALA A 68 2.45 1.23 -5.27
CA ALA A 68 3.14 2.40 -5.79
C ALA A 68 3.67 2.17 -7.22
N ASN A 69 2.97 1.39 -8.05
CA ASN A 69 3.08 1.56 -9.48
C ASN A 69 2.40 2.91 -9.78
N PRO A 70 3.16 3.96 -10.17
CA PRO A 70 2.60 5.28 -10.46
C PRO A 70 1.53 5.21 -11.57
N VAL A 71 1.50 4.14 -12.36
CA VAL A 71 0.50 3.90 -13.40
C VAL A 71 -0.89 3.58 -12.81
N ALA A 72 -0.99 2.78 -11.74
CA ALA A 72 -2.28 2.36 -11.19
C ALA A 72 -3.01 3.52 -10.49
N SER A 73 -2.26 4.32 -9.72
CA SER A 73 -2.77 5.54 -9.08
C SER A 73 -3.07 6.66 -10.09
N ARG A 74 -2.39 6.68 -11.24
CA ARG A 74 -2.73 7.56 -12.36
C ARG A 74 -4.02 7.11 -13.03
N MET A 75 -4.19 5.82 -13.32
CA MET A 75 -5.39 5.29 -13.97
C MET A 75 -6.65 5.60 -13.16
N LEU A 76 -6.65 5.33 -11.86
CA LEU A 76 -7.77 5.62 -10.97
C LEU A 76 -8.16 7.10 -10.98
N ARG A 77 -7.17 8.01 -10.89
CA ARG A 77 -7.42 9.46 -10.98
C ARG A 77 -7.96 9.88 -12.34
N THR A 78 -7.41 9.33 -13.43
CA THR A 78 -7.93 9.60 -14.77
C THR A 78 -9.37 9.13 -14.91
N MET A 79 -9.74 7.95 -14.39
CA MET A 79 -11.14 7.49 -14.44
C MET A 79 -12.09 8.35 -13.61
N GLN A 80 -11.65 8.82 -12.44
CA GLN A 80 -12.43 9.74 -11.61
C GLN A 80 -12.65 11.09 -12.28
N GLN A 81 -11.64 11.62 -12.98
CA GLN A 81 -11.77 12.86 -13.75
C GLN A 81 -12.70 12.66 -14.95
N LEU A 82 -12.52 11.59 -15.72
CA LEU A 82 -13.39 11.29 -16.86
C LEU A 82 -14.85 11.09 -16.46
N SER A 83 -15.11 10.44 -15.32
CA SER A 83 -16.48 10.28 -14.81
C SER A 83 -17.08 11.62 -14.36
N ALA A 84 -16.34 12.43 -13.60
CA ALA A 84 -16.79 13.76 -13.20
C ALA A 84 -17.01 14.71 -14.39
N ASP A 85 -16.18 14.61 -15.43
CA ASP A 85 -16.33 15.38 -16.66
C ASP A 85 -17.51 14.86 -17.49
N ALA A 86 -17.77 13.54 -17.51
CA ALA A 86 -18.96 12.95 -18.15
C ALA A 86 -20.26 13.34 -17.45
N GLU A 87 -20.26 13.42 -16.11
CA GLU A 87 -21.40 13.93 -15.33
C GLU A 87 -21.68 15.41 -15.68
N LYS A 88 -20.64 16.25 -15.76
CA LYS A 88 -20.77 17.66 -16.16
C LYS A 88 -21.17 17.86 -17.61
N ALA A 89 -20.69 16.99 -18.50
CA ALA A 89 -21.04 17.00 -19.92
C ALA A 89 -22.43 16.40 -20.18
N GLY A 90 -23.12 15.90 -19.15
CA GLY A 90 -24.46 15.33 -19.25
C GLY A 90 -24.52 13.98 -19.98
N SER A 91 -23.39 13.34 -20.25
CA SER A 91 -23.31 12.05 -20.96
C SER A 91 -23.47 10.83 -20.05
N ALA A 92 -23.50 11.03 -18.73
CA ALA A 92 -23.67 9.96 -17.74
C ALA A 92 -25.10 9.38 -17.64
N GLY A 93 -26.06 9.90 -18.42
CA GLY A 93 -27.48 9.57 -18.34
C GLY A 93 -28.07 8.81 -19.53
N MET A 94 -27.28 8.41 -20.53
CA MET A 94 -27.83 7.71 -21.70
C MET A 94 -28.30 6.31 -21.33
N THR A 95 -29.57 6.04 -21.60
CA THR A 95 -30.17 4.72 -21.42
C THR A 95 -29.58 3.73 -22.43
N LEU A 96 -29.64 2.42 -22.12
CA LEU A 96 -29.15 1.36 -23.03
C LEU A 96 -29.81 1.44 -24.41
N ASP A 97 -31.04 1.91 -24.49
CA ASP A 97 -31.79 2.06 -25.75
C ASP A 97 -31.25 3.23 -26.59
N GLU A 98 -30.90 4.36 -25.96
CA GLU A 98 -30.29 5.51 -26.64
C GLU A 98 -28.88 5.17 -27.15
N ILE A 99 -28.10 4.41 -26.36
CA ILE A 99 -26.78 3.92 -26.78
C ILE A 99 -26.91 2.99 -28.00
N ASN A 100 -27.85 2.06 -27.97
CA ASN A 100 -28.08 1.15 -29.10
C ASN A 100 -28.55 1.87 -30.36
N ALA A 101 -29.40 2.90 -30.21
CA ALA A 101 -29.85 3.73 -31.32
C ALA A 101 -28.71 4.54 -31.95
N GLU A 102 -27.80 5.11 -31.14
CA GLU A 102 -26.62 5.84 -31.63
C GLU A 102 -25.63 4.91 -32.34
N ILE A 103 -25.36 3.72 -31.78
CA ILE A 103 -24.51 2.71 -32.41
C ILE A 103 -25.10 2.27 -33.76
N ALA A 104 -26.42 2.06 -33.83
CA ALA A 104 -27.10 1.71 -35.07
C ALA A 104 -26.98 2.84 -36.11
N ALA A 105 -27.21 4.09 -35.70
CA ALA A 105 -27.09 5.26 -36.56
C ALA A 105 -25.66 5.46 -37.12
N ALA A 106 -24.64 5.32 -36.26
CA ALA A 106 -23.23 5.40 -36.65
C ALA A 106 -22.82 4.26 -37.61
N ARG A 107 -23.45 3.08 -37.50
CA ARG A 107 -23.22 1.94 -38.40
C ARG A 107 -23.99 2.05 -39.71
N SER A 108 -25.14 2.72 -39.73
CA SER A 108 -25.94 2.96 -40.94
C SER A 108 -25.47 4.16 -41.76
N GLY A 109 -24.62 5.03 -41.20
CA GLY A 109 -24.03 6.19 -41.87
C GLY A 109 -22.82 5.87 -42.76
N LYS A 110 -22.66 4.63 -43.22
CA LYS A 110 -21.63 4.22 -44.18
C LYS A 110 -22.27 3.64 -45.44
#